data_AF-D9SM80-F1
#
_entry.id   AF-D9SM80-F1
#
_cell.length_a   1.000
_cell.length_b   1.000
_cell.length_c   1.000
_cell.angle_alpha   90.00
_cell.angle_beta   90.00
_cell.angle_gamma   90.00
#
_symmetry.space_group_name_H-M   'P 1'
#
loop_
_entity.id
_entity.type
_entity.pdbx_description
1 polymer ?
#
loop_
_entity_poly.entity_id
_entity_poly.type
_entity_poly.pdbx_seq_one_letter_code
_entity_poly.pdbx_strand_id
1 'polypeptide(L)'
;MNIRKRLLSFISASALVFVTIAGVSVSATGANEVTINTAIGYNYPIKPGTVEWYKLGNKPAREKSCQIPEEVLKSLTTDELIETVLNYPFLMDIYAYDSYQKGFNAVSKKFNGLKELLKREDVADKLIAKYKSIEVADDVASSEIFDLASVEVLLRQDEVISKLNDTSKNEVEKEVENKYMQKKEHKDIYGATCATSYKVEAEKQATLSTEQSNTLATTLIVKPAPALSTTLVVDQTTTLATEETPSLVAEQTTKYVYTPKGTPVEVLQLGELMTNAEKVEADNWVKSTYPGIGLLRSATSNYNCHSYAWYSQATSNVYWINNPTPYMTDGSYNYMGTASGYSGERVYYSSPGNEHSGIVYNRIAGTIGPDAYGNVNVLSKWGTYGLVRHSAQNCPYYVGGLALQFYKKN
;
A
#
# COMPACT_ATOMS: atom_id res chain seq x y z
N MET A 1 26.15 -31.11 61.16
CA MET A 1 26.23 -32.49 60.65
C MET A 1 27.25 -32.52 59.52
N ASN A 2 28.25 -33.39 59.64
CA ASN A 2 29.51 -33.40 58.89
C ASN A 2 29.36 -33.84 57.41
N ILE A 3 30.17 -33.28 56.48
CA ILE A 3 31.20 -33.97 55.66
C ILE A 3 31.53 -33.21 54.34
N ARG A 4 32.79 -32.72 54.27
CA ARG A 4 33.86 -32.79 53.22
C ARG A 4 33.50 -32.52 51.74
N LYS A 5 34.31 -31.82 50.92
CA LYS A 5 35.73 -32.06 50.58
C LYS A 5 36.35 -30.88 49.79
N ARG A 6 37.63 -30.56 50.10
CA ARG A 6 38.83 -30.33 49.20
C ARG A 6 38.76 -29.25 48.10
N LEU A 7 39.81 -28.50 47.72
CA LEU A 7 41.18 -28.25 48.16
C LEU A 7 41.68 -26.99 47.39
N LEU A 8 42.60 -26.25 48.02
CA LEU A 8 43.58 -25.25 47.54
C LEU A 8 44.15 -25.45 46.10
N SER A 9 44.87 -24.55 45.43
CA SER A 9 45.25 -23.12 45.47
C SER A 9 46.45 -22.95 44.51
N PHE A 10 46.78 -21.70 44.15
CA PHE A 10 48.07 -21.15 43.72
C PHE A 10 48.53 -21.20 42.23
N ILE A 11 48.41 -20.03 41.59
CA ILE A 11 49.49 -19.15 41.06
C ILE A 11 50.86 -19.81 40.84
N SER A 12 51.42 -19.71 39.61
CA SER A 12 52.83 -19.28 39.40
C SER A 12 53.21 -19.02 37.93
N ALA A 13 53.83 -17.85 37.74
CA ALA A 13 55.01 -17.53 36.93
C ALA A 13 55.04 -17.68 35.40
N SER A 14 55.29 -16.52 34.80
CA SER A 14 55.83 -16.21 33.49
C SER A 14 57.14 -16.92 33.16
N ALA A 15 57.31 -17.33 31.91
CA ALA A 15 58.61 -17.57 31.29
C ALA A 15 58.61 -17.03 29.86
N LEU A 16 59.42 -15.99 29.64
CA LEU A 16 59.76 -15.40 28.35
C LEU A 16 60.79 -16.32 27.68
N VAL A 17 60.56 -16.74 26.43
CA VAL A 17 61.59 -17.36 25.58
C VAL A 17 61.55 -16.68 24.21
N PHE A 18 62.61 -15.94 23.91
CA PHE A 18 62.94 -15.45 22.57
C PHE A 18 63.58 -16.59 21.78
N VAL A 19 62.98 -16.95 20.63
CA VAL A 19 63.68 -17.65 19.55
C VAL A 19 63.33 -16.93 18.25
N THR A 20 64.32 -16.27 17.68
CA THR A 20 64.34 -15.83 16.28
C THR A 20 64.82 -16.98 15.40
N ILE A 21 64.18 -17.20 14.25
CA ILE A 21 64.82 -17.46 12.93
C ILE A 21 63.74 -17.43 11.82
N ALA A 22 64.00 -16.56 10.83
CA ALA A 22 63.70 -16.60 9.40
C ALA A 22 62.33 -17.08 8.85
N GLY A 23 61.61 -16.13 8.25
CA GLY A 23 61.36 -16.12 6.81
C GLY A 23 60.33 -17.09 6.23
N VAL A 24 59.05 -16.73 6.32
CA VAL A 24 58.06 -17.01 5.27
C VAL A 24 57.33 -15.71 4.97
N SER A 25 57.54 -15.18 3.76
CA SER A 25 56.75 -14.08 3.22
C SER A 25 55.33 -14.56 2.95
N VAL A 26 54.41 -14.25 3.86
CA VAL A 26 52.96 -14.31 3.60
C VAL A 26 52.54 -12.92 3.15
N SER A 27 52.28 -12.78 1.85
CA SER A 27 51.55 -11.65 1.31
C SER A 27 50.08 -11.78 1.75
N ALA A 28 49.69 -11.06 2.81
CA ALA A 28 48.29 -10.84 3.12
C ALA A 28 47.80 -9.63 2.31
N THR A 29 47.43 -9.90 1.07
CA THR A 29 46.48 -9.08 0.31
C THR A 29 45.11 -9.19 0.98
N GLY A 30 44.49 -8.05 1.25
CA GLY A 30 43.12 -7.99 1.77
C GLY A 30 42.99 -7.01 2.93
N ALA A 31 43.24 -5.73 2.68
CA ALA A 31 42.59 -4.71 3.48
C ALA A 31 41.08 -4.91 3.27
N ASN A 32 40.38 -5.36 4.32
CA ASN A 32 38.94 -5.26 4.38
C ASN A 32 38.60 -3.77 4.25
N GLU A 33 38.18 -3.35 3.06
CA GLU A 33 37.37 -2.15 2.93
C GLU A 33 36.17 -2.35 3.86
N VAL A 34 36.16 -1.59 4.94
CA VAL A 34 34.92 -1.30 5.65
C VAL A 34 34.09 -0.52 4.64
N THR A 35 33.22 -1.23 3.90
CA THR A 35 32.13 -0.61 3.18
C THR A 35 31.24 0.05 4.22
N ILE A 36 31.50 1.34 4.47
CA ILE A 36 30.53 2.19 5.14
C ILE A 36 29.32 2.17 4.21
N ASN A 37 28.30 1.40 4.58
CA ASN A 37 27.01 1.43 3.93
C ASN A 37 26.39 2.79 4.30
N THR A 38 26.85 3.86 3.63
CA THR A 38 26.24 5.19 3.71
C THR A 38 24.84 5.02 3.17
N ALA A 39 23.85 5.03 4.08
CA ALA A 39 22.45 5.01 3.70
C ALA A 39 22.22 6.08 2.62
N ILE A 40 21.82 5.64 1.43
CA ILE A 40 21.53 6.54 0.32
C ILE A 40 20.19 7.22 0.62
N GLY A 41 20.16 8.55 0.62
CA GLY A 41 18.97 9.34 0.92
C GLY A 41 18.78 9.70 2.41
N TYR A 42 17.57 10.12 2.74
CA TYR A 42 17.21 10.58 4.09
C TYR A 42 16.88 9.40 5.01
N ASN A 43 17.66 9.26 6.08
CA ASN A 43 17.38 8.28 7.13
C ASN A 43 16.35 8.85 8.13
N TYR A 44 15.11 8.35 8.08
CA TYR A 44 14.05 8.75 8.99
C TYR A 44 14.45 8.53 10.46
N PRO A 45 14.48 9.57 11.30
CA PRO A 45 14.93 9.46 12.68
C PRO A 45 13.95 8.66 13.56
N ILE A 46 12.66 8.73 13.23
CA ILE A 46 11.59 7.99 13.88
C ILE A 46 10.92 7.12 12.82
N LYS A 47 11.10 5.81 12.93
CA LYS A 47 10.65 4.81 11.96
C LYS A 47 10.23 3.50 12.64
N PRO A 48 9.54 2.57 11.94
CA PRO A 48 9.18 1.27 12.48
C PRO A 48 10.35 0.60 13.23
N GLY A 49 10.09 0.08 14.42
CA GLY A 49 11.12 -0.52 15.29
C GLY A 49 11.78 0.44 16.29
N THR A 50 11.73 1.76 16.09
CA THR A 50 12.25 2.74 17.09
C THR A 50 11.28 2.92 18.26
N VAL A 51 11.80 3.20 19.47
CA VAL A 51 10.97 3.39 20.68
C VAL A 51 10.01 4.57 20.50
N GLU A 52 10.47 5.63 19.84
CA GLU A 52 9.72 6.83 19.52
C GLU A 52 8.51 6.51 18.62
N TRP A 53 8.66 5.62 17.64
CA TRP A 53 7.58 5.19 16.74
C TRP A 53 6.42 4.54 17.49
N TYR A 54 6.72 3.70 18.48
CA TYR A 54 5.71 3.08 19.34
C TYR A 54 4.96 4.12 20.19
N LYS A 55 5.64 5.18 20.64
CA LYS A 55 5.08 6.22 21.52
C LYS A 55 4.16 7.22 20.81
N LEU A 56 4.28 7.40 19.49
CA LEU A 56 3.48 8.37 18.72
C LEU A 56 1.97 8.06 18.69
N GLY A 57 1.57 6.84 19.06
CA GLY A 57 0.16 6.47 19.30
C GLY A 57 -0.67 6.24 18.03
N ASN A 58 -0.84 7.26 17.19
CA ASN A 58 -1.73 7.24 16.02
C ASN A 58 -1.02 7.51 14.68
N LYS A 59 -1.71 7.24 13.58
CA LYS A 59 -1.18 7.39 12.22
C LYS A 59 -0.78 8.85 11.90
N PRO A 60 -1.63 9.88 12.11
CA PRO A 60 -1.24 11.25 11.80
C PRO A 60 0.01 11.76 12.54
N ALA A 61 0.20 11.37 13.79
CA ALA A 61 1.41 11.72 14.54
C ALA A 61 2.68 11.11 13.92
N ARG A 62 2.60 9.86 13.45
CA ARG A 62 3.71 9.18 12.76
C ARG A 62 3.99 9.78 11.38
N GLU A 63 2.95 10.09 10.60
CA GLU A 63 3.11 10.79 9.32
C GLU A 63 3.80 12.14 9.49
N LYS A 64 3.47 12.87 10.56
CA LYS A 64 4.13 14.13 10.89
C LYS A 64 5.61 13.94 11.20
N SER A 65 6.00 12.87 11.91
CA SER A 65 7.41 12.58 12.19
C SER A 65 8.20 12.14 10.95
N CYS A 66 7.52 11.66 9.91
CA CYS A 66 8.16 11.29 8.65
C CYS A 66 8.33 12.45 7.66
N GLN A 67 7.86 13.66 7.97
CA GLN A 67 8.10 14.81 7.10
C GLN A 67 9.60 15.16 7.09
N ILE A 68 10.14 15.37 5.90
CA ILE A 68 11.55 15.70 5.71
C ILE A 68 11.73 17.20 5.95
N PRO A 69 12.73 17.66 6.72
CA PRO A 69 13.02 19.09 6.85
C PRO A 69 13.28 19.73 5.48
N GLU A 70 12.69 20.90 5.23
CA GLU A 70 12.72 21.57 3.91
C GLU A 70 14.14 21.75 3.36
N GLU A 71 15.09 22.16 4.20
CA GLU A 71 16.50 22.34 3.82
C GLU A 71 17.15 21.03 3.38
N VAL A 72 16.83 19.93 4.08
CA VAL A 72 17.33 18.60 3.72
C VAL A 72 16.69 18.15 2.41
N LEU A 73 15.37 18.30 2.27
CA LEU A 73 14.62 17.88 1.10
C LEU A 73 15.14 18.52 -0.20
N LYS A 74 15.52 19.81 -0.15
CA LYS A 74 16.14 20.54 -1.27
C LYS A 74 17.57 20.15 -1.57
N SER A 75 18.31 19.67 -0.56
CA SER A 75 19.71 19.24 -0.72
C SER A 75 19.86 17.86 -1.35
N LEU A 76 18.83 17.00 -1.27
CA LEU A 76 18.87 15.65 -1.82
C LEU A 76 18.95 15.69 -3.36
N THR A 77 19.84 14.92 -3.94
CA THR A 77 19.80 14.58 -5.38
C THR A 77 18.54 13.78 -5.72
N THR A 78 18.20 13.66 -7.01
CA THR A 78 16.97 12.95 -7.41
C THR A 78 17.08 11.47 -7.11
N ASP A 79 18.26 10.87 -7.26
CA ASP A 79 18.55 9.49 -6.87
C ASP A 79 18.35 9.29 -5.36
N GLU A 80 18.92 10.17 -4.52
CA GLU A 80 18.74 10.13 -3.07
C GLU A 80 17.28 10.33 -2.65
N LEU A 81 16.53 11.18 -3.36
CA LEU A 81 15.11 11.39 -3.08
C LEU A 81 14.26 10.18 -3.50
N ILE A 82 14.59 9.50 -4.59
CA ILE A 82 13.95 8.23 -4.97
C ILE A 82 14.14 7.20 -3.86
N GLU A 83 15.37 6.98 -3.38
CA GLU A 83 15.62 6.06 -2.27
C GLU A 83 14.90 6.50 -0.99
N THR A 84 14.85 7.80 -0.73
CA THR A 84 14.10 8.36 0.41
C THR A 84 12.62 8.04 0.34
N VAL A 85 12.03 8.12 -0.86
CA VAL A 85 10.62 7.80 -1.12
C VAL A 85 10.37 6.31 -0.97
N LEU A 86 11.22 5.45 -1.55
CA LEU A 86 11.10 3.99 -1.41
C LEU A 86 11.21 3.53 0.04
N ASN A 87 12.07 4.19 0.83
CA ASN A 87 12.23 3.95 2.25
C ASN A 87 11.19 4.68 3.14
N TYR A 88 10.21 5.38 2.57
CA TYR A 88 9.18 6.05 3.34
C TYR A 88 8.36 5.02 4.13
N PRO A 89 8.26 5.11 5.48
CA PRO A 89 7.65 4.06 6.29
C PRO A 89 6.21 3.69 5.93
N PHE A 90 5.48 4.60 5.28
CA PHE A 90 4.09 4.41 4.87
C PHE A 90 3.91 4.30 3.36
N LEU A 91 4.96 4.05 2.56
CA LEU A 91 4.80 3.94 1.09
C LEU A 91 3.85 2.81 0.71
N MET A 92 3.99 1.67 1.37
CA MET A 92 3.13 0.50 1.25
C MET A 92 1.66 0.76 1.58
N ASP A 93 1.28 1.89 2.21
CA ASP A 93 -0.14 2.26 2.34
C ASP A 93 -0.84 2.33 0.96
N ILE A 94 -0.11 2.54 -0.15
CA ILE A 94 -0.64 2.51 -1.52
C ILE A 94 -1.51 1.26 -1.77
N TYR A 95 -1.07 0.09 -1.30
CA TYR A 95 -1.72 -1.18 -1.59
C TYR A 95 -2.88 -1.52 -0.65
N ALA A 96 -3.14 -0.67 0.35
CA ALA A 96 -4.30 -0.80 1.24
C ALA A 96 -5.60 -0.26 0.61
N TYR A 97 -5.55 0.43 -0.53
CA TYR A 97 -6.73 1.06 -1.14
C TYR A 97 -7.37 0.14 -2.19
N ASP A 98 -8.58 0.50 -2.66
CA ASP A 98 -9.28 -0.27 -3.70
C ASP A 98 -8.60 -0.21 -5.07
N SER A 99 -7.72 0.78 -5.28
CA SER A 99 -6.91 0.94 -6.49
C SER A 99 -5.55 1.53 -6.14
N TYR A 100 -4.53 1.24 -6.95
CA TYR A 100 -3.19 1.77 -6.76
C TYR A 100 -3.16 3.29 -6.92
N GLN A 101 -3.92 3.84 -7.88
CA GLN A 101 -4.00 5.29 -8.06
C GLN A 101 -4.61 5.99 -6.83
N LYS A 102 -5.65 5.42 -6.22
CA LYS A 102 -6.27 5.98 -5.01
C LYS A 102 -5.28 5.97 -3.84
N GLY A 103 -4.54 4.88 -3.67
CA GLY A 103 -3.50 4.76 -2.66
C GLY A 103 -2.33 5.72 -2.88
N PHE A 104 -1.84 5.83 -4.11
CA PHE A 104 -0.81 6.79 -4.49
C PHE A 104 -1.25 8.22 -4.15
N ASN A 105 -2.47 8.60 -4.56
CA ASN A 105 -3.02 9.92 -4.28
C ASN A 105 -3.10 10.20 -2.76
N ALA A 106 -3.50 9.20 -1.97
CA ALA A 106 -3.59 9.34 -0.51
C ALA A 106 -2.21 9.57 0.13
N VAL A 107 -1.21 8.76 -0.25
CA VAL A 107 0.18 8.88 0.24
C VAL A 107 0.84 10.18 -0.22
N SER A 108 0.77 10.48 -1.52
CA SER A 108 1.34 11.70 -2.13
C SER A 108 0.76 12.97 -1.51
N LYS A 109 -0.55 12.99 -1.20
CA LYS A 109 -1.19 14.16 -0.56
C LYS A 109 -0.60 14.48 0.82
N LYS A 110 -0.02 13.51 1.53
CA LYS A 110 0.44 13.68 2.93
C LYS A 110 1.96 13.75 3.07
N PHE A 111 2.73 13.16 2.17
CA PHE A 111 4.17 13.07 2.30
C PHE A 111 4.91 14.10 1.43
N ASN A 112 5.73 14.94 2.04
CA ASN A 112 6.45 16.00 1.31
C ASN A 112 7.55 15.47 0.37
N GLY A 113 8.21 14.35 0.69
CA GLY A 113 9.23 13.77 -0.18
C GLY A 113 8.69 13.35 -1.54
N LEU A 114 7.53 12.69 -1.57
CA LEU A 114 6.89 12.29 -2.83
C LEU A 114 6.40 13.51 -3.64
N LYS A 115 5.83 14.52 -2.98
CA LYS A 115 5.45 15.78 -3.65
C LYS A 115 6.64 16.49 -4.28
N GLU A 116 7.79 16.47 -3.62
CA GLU A 116 8.99 17.09 -4.18
C GLU A 116 9.55 16.29 -5.33
N LEU A 117 9.58 14.96 -5.23
CA LEU A 117 10.09 14.09 -6.28
C LEU A 117 9.36 14.33 -7.61
N LEU A 118 8.03 14.38 -7.57
CA LEU A 118 7.19 14.56 -8.77
C LEU A 118 7.39 15.92 -9.47
N LYS A 119 7.94 16.92 -8.77
CA LYS A 119 8.24 18.23 -9.37
C LYS A 119 9.56 18.26 -10.12
N ARG A 120 10.48 17.33 -9.87
CA ARG A 120 11.83 17.39 -10.45
C ARG A 120 11.78 17.14 -11.95
N GLU A 121 12.54 17.93 -12.70
CA GLU A 121 12.58 17.82 -14.17
C GLU A 121 13.23 16.50 -14.63
N ASP A 122 14.24 16.03 -13.90
CA ASP A 122 14.97 14.79 -14.21
C ASP A 122 14.32 13.53 -13.60
N VAL A 123 13.18 13.66 -12.92
CA VAL A 123 12.54 12.53 -12.20
C VAL A 123 12.27 11.33 -13.09
N ALA A 124 11.86 11.57 -14.33
CA ALA A 124 11.47 10.50 -15.23
C ALA A 124 12.68 9.65 -15.64
N ASP A 125 13.79 10.28 -16.06
CA ASP A 125 15.03 9.57 -16.40
C ASP A 125 15.61 8.82 -15.21
N LYS A 126 15.56 9.42 -14.01
CA LYS A 126 16.07 8.79 -12.79
C LYS A 126 15.21 7.61 -12.32
N LEU A 127 13.89 7.70 -12.40
CA LEU A 127 13.00 6.57 -12.11
C LEU A 127 13.19 5.43 -13.12
N ILE A 128 13.42 5.73 -14.41
CA ILE A 128 13.73 4.70 -15.41
C ILE A 128 15.04 3.99 -15.07
N ALA A 129 16.08 4.74 -14.71
CA ALA A 129 17.36 4.16 -14.30
C ALA A 129 17.19 3.26 -13.06
N LYS A 130 16.46 3.73 -12.04
CA LYS A 130 16.14 2.91 -10.85
C LYS A 130 15.36 1.66 -11.24
N TYR A 131 14.33 1.78 -12.07
CA TYR A 131 13.53 0.64 -12.51
C TYR A 131 14.36 -0.42 -13.24
N LYS A 132 15.22 -0.01 -14.18
CA LYS A 132 16.15 -0.91 -14.90
C LYS A 132 17.14 -1.59 -13.93
N SER A 133 17.53 -0.93 -12.83
CA SER A 133 18.48 -1.49 -11.84
C SER A 133 17.87 -2.54 -10.91
N ILE A 134 16.54 -2.57 -10.73
CA ILE A 134 15.88 -3.55 -9.86
C ILE A 134 15.64 -4.84 -10.67
N GLU A 135 16.25 -5.92 -10.24
CA GLU A 135 16.03 -7.25 -10.82
C GLU A 135 14.70 -7.85 -10.34
N VAL A 136 14.09 -8.70 -11.17
CA VAL A 136 12.95 -9.50 -10.74
C VAL A 136 13.50 -10.64 -9.88
N ALA A 137 13.17 -10.64 -8.58
CA ALA A 137 13.58 -11.70 -7.66
C ALA A 137 13.12 -13.08 -8.17
N ASP A 138 14.02 -14.05 -8.11
CA ASP A 138 13.80 -15.45 -8.52
C ASP A 138 13.56 -16.38 -7.32
N ASP A 139 13.78 -15.89 -6.10
CA ASP A 139 13.48 -16.57 -4.86
C ASP A 139 12.72 -15.68 -3.84
N VAL A 140 12.04 -16.33 -2.89
CA VAL A 140 11.28 -15.66 -1.83
C VAL A 140 12.15 -15.07 -0.71
N ALA A 141 13.45 -15.37 -0.66
CA ALA A 141 14.33 -14.93 0.41
C ALA A 141 14.97 -13.57 0.11
N SER A 142 15.11 -13.24 -1.17
CA SER A 142 15.65 -12.00 -1.72
C SER A 142 14.57 -10.94 -2.01
N SER A 143 13.29 -11.28 -1.85
CA SER A 143 12.21 -10.51 -2.46
C SER A 143 11.83 -9.26 -1.65
N GLU A 144 12.14 -8.08 -2.19
CA GLU A 144 11.48 -6.81 -1.90
C GLU A 144 10.34 -6.62 -2.94
N ILE A 145 9.30 -7.47 -2.88
CA ILE A 145 8.30 -7.61 -3.97
C ILE A 145 7.63 -6.27 -4.27
N PHE A 146 7.33 -5.51 -3.22
CA PHE A 146 6.62 -4.25 -3.33
C PHE A 146 7.50 -3.07 -3.77
N ASP A 147 8.83 -3.17 -3.72
CA ASP A 147 9.71 -2.08 -4.14
C ASP A 147 9.68 -1.90 -5.66
N LEU A 148 9.80 -3.02 -6.39
CA LEU A 148 9.64 -3.01 -7.84
C LEU A 148 8.24 -2.53 -8.25
N ALA A 149 7.20 -3.03 -7.57
CA ALA A 149 5.84 -2.59 -7.78
C ALA A 149 5.64 -1.10 -7.48
N SER A 150 6.33 -0.56 -6.48
CA SER A 150 6.25 0.86 -6.11
C SER A 150 6.86 1.74 -7.18
N VAL A 151 8.01 1.35 -7.74
CA VAL A 151 8.62 2.07 -8.87
C VAL A 151 7.71 2.02 -10.11
N GLU A 152 7.04 0.90 -10.39
CA GLU A 152 6.05 0.79 -11.47
C GLU A 152 4.87 1.76 -11.26
N VAL A 153 4.37 1.89 -10.02
CA VAL A 153 3.34 2.89 -9.69
C VAL A 153 3.86 4.30 -9.94
N LEU A 154 5.08 4.64 -9.46
CA LEU A 154 5.66 5.97 -9.64
C LEU A 154 5.88 6.34 -11.12
N LEU A 155 6.37 5.40 -11.93
CA LEU A 155 6.58 5.61 -13.37
C LEU A 155 5.28 5.90 -14.12
N ARG A 156 4.15 5.39 -13.64
CA ARG A 156 2.84 5.54 -14.28
C ARG A 156 2.10 6.84 -13.92
N GLN A 157 2.69 7.70 -13.10
CA GLN A 157 2.07 8.97 -12.71
C GLN A 157 2.17 10.00 -13.83
N ASP A 158 1.13 10.83 -13.99
CA ASP A 158 1.05 11.81 -15.08
C ASP A 158 2.19 12.84 -15.01
N GLU A 159 2.58 13.24 -13.79
CA GLU A 159 3.71 14.13 -13.55
C GLU A 159 5.05 13.55 -14.00
N VAL A 160 5.16 12.22 -14.09
CA VAL A 160 6.36 11.52 -14.57
C VAL A 160 6.27 11.27 -16.07
N ILE A 161 5.16 10.68 -16.55
CA ILE A 161 4.95 10.35 -17.97
C ILE A 161 5.03 11.60 -18.84
N SER A 162 4.48 12.73 -18.39
CA SER A 162 4.49 13.99 -19.14
C SER A 162 5.90 14.55 -19.41
N LYS A 163 6.91 14.10 -18.66
CA LYS A 163 8.32 14.50 -18.84
C LYS A 163 9.11 13.57 -19.77
N LEU A 164 8.51 12.46 -20.20
CA LEU A 164 9.15 11.52 -21.13
C LEU A 164 8.95 11.96 -22.58
N ASN A 165 10.03 11.92 -23.37
CA ASN A 165 9.95 11.95 -24.83
C ASN A 165 9.50 10.59 -25.38
N ASP A 166 9.11 10.53 -26.65
CA ASP A 166 8.56 9.30 -27.26
C ASP A 166 9.57 8.13 -27.30
N THR A 167 10.86 8.42 -27.44
CA THR A 167 11.92 7.40 -27.34
C THR A 167 11.96 6.80 -25.95
N SER A 168 12.01 7.63 -24.91
CA SER A 168 12.04 7.18 -23.51
C SER A 168 10.75 6.43 -23.13
N LYS A 169 9.58 6.85 -23.63
CA LYS A 169 8.31 6.11 -23.43
C LYS A 169 8.41 4.70 -24.00
N ASN A 170 8.87 4.56 -25.25
CA ASN A 170 9.03 3.25 -25.88
C ASN A 170 10.04 2.36 -25.14
N GLU A 171 11.09 2.94 -24.56
CA GLU A 171 12.02 2.19 -23.70
C GLU A 171 11.37 1.71 -22.40
N VAL A 172 10.55 2.57 -21.77
CA VAL A 172 9.79 2.20 -20.57
C VAL A 172 8.84 1.05 -20.86
N GLU A 173 8.07 1.13 -21.94
CA GLU A 173 7.12 0.05 -22.28
C GLU A 173 7.83 -1.28 -22.54
N LYS A 174 8.99 -1.26 -23.22
CA LYS A 174 9.80 -2.46 -23.41
C LYS A 174 10.29 -3.05 -22.08
N GLU A 175 10.79 -2.20 -21.18
CA GLU A 175 11.26 -2.66 -19.87
C GLU A 175 10.10 -3.15 -18.99
N VAL A 176 8.93 -2.51 -19.07
CA VAL A 176 7.71 -2.96 -18.40
C VAL A 176 7.29 -4.35 -18.89
N GLU A 177 7.25 -4.56 -20.20
CA GLU A 177 6.90 -5.86 -20.76
C GLU A 177 7.92 -6.94 -20.38
N ASN A 178 9.22 -6.64 -20.45
CA ASN A 178 10.28 -7.56 -20.05
C ASN A 178 10.11 -8.02 -18.59
N LYS A 179 9.94 -7.08 -17.65
CA LYS A 179 9.76 -7.43 -16.23
C LYS A 179 8.43 -8.11 -15.96
N TYR A 180 7.35 -7.73 -16.64
CA TYR A 180 6.07 -8.43 -16.55
C TYR A 180 6.23 -9.90 -16.96
N MET A 181 6.88 -10.17 -18.08
CA MET A 181 7.12 -11.53 -18.56
C MET A 181 8.00 -12.32 -17.60
N GLN A 182 9.04 -11.72 -17.02
CA GLN A 182 9.85 -12.36 -15.96
C GLN A 182 8.99 -12.69 -14.72
N LYS A 183 8.24 -11.71 -14.18
CA LYS A 183 7.35 -11.91 -13.02
C LYS A 183 6.32 -13.02 -13.27
N LYS A 184 5.83 -13.13 -14.50
CA LYS A 184 4.86 -14.14 -14.91
C LYS A 184 5.40 -15.57 -14.86
N GLU A 185 6.72 -15.76 -14.99
CA GLU A 185 7.37 -17.06 -14.80
C GLU A 185 7.53 -17.40 -13.30
N HIS A 186 7.53 -16.41 -12.41
CA HIS A 186 7.68 -16.55 -10.95
C HIS A 186 6.34 -16.37 -10.20
N LYS A 187 5.31 -17.15 -10.57
CA LYS A 187 3.93 -17.03 -10.04
C LYS A 187 3.77 -17.33 -8.56
N ASP A 188 4.75 -17.99 -7.95
CA ASP A 188 4.82 -18.25 -6.52
C ASP A 188 5.31 -17.04 -5.71
N ILE A 189 5.96 -16.08 -6.39
CA ILE A 189 6.45 -14.81 -5.83
C ILE A 189 5.51 -13.68 -6.22
N TYR A 190 5.26 -13.48 -7.52
CA TYR A 190 4.47 -12.37 -8.04
C TYR A 190 3.08 -12.81 -8.47
N GLY A 191 2.08 -12.32 -7.74
CA GLY A 191 0.67 -12.59 -8.02
C GLY A 191 -0.05 -11.27 -8.22
N ALA A 192 -0.37 -10.59 -7.13
CA ALA A 192 -1.06 -9.31 -7.19
C ALA A 192 -0.18 -8.23 -7.85
N THR A 193 1.13 -8.29 -7.66
CA THR A 193 2.12 -7.33 -8.18
C THR A 193 2.70 -7.71 -9.55
N CYS A 194 2.24 -8.82 -10.15
CA CYS A 194 2.75 -9.30 -11.44
C CYS A 194 2.58 -8.24 -12.55
N ALA A 195 1.40 -7.63 -12.63
CA ALA A 195 1.02 -6.68 -13.69
C ALA A 195 0.77 -5.26 -13.15
N THR A 196 1.50 -4.81 -12.12
CA THR A 196 1.23 -3.52 -11.44
C THR A 196 1.17 -2.35 -12.42
N SER A 197 2.17 -2.22 -13.29
CA SER A 197 2.26 -1.15 -14.29
C SER A 197 1.01 -1.07 -15.17
N TYR A 198 0.56 -2.21 -15.70
CA TYR A 198 -0.65 -2.30 -16.53
C TYR A 198 -1.92 -2.03 -15.74
N LYS A 199 -1.99 -2.43 -14.46
CA LYS A 199 -3.14 -2.15 -13.60
C LYS A 199 -3.30 -0.66 -13.34
N VAL A 200 -2.21 0.07 -13.04
CA VAL A 200 -2.27 1.53 -12.85
C VAL A 200 -2.77 2.23 -14.12
N GLU A 201 -2.27 1.82 -15.29
CA GLU A 201 -2.72 2.38 -16.57
C GLU A 201 -4.22 2.13 -16.80
N ALA A 202 -4.70 0.91 -16.58
CA ALA A 202 -6.11 0.56 -16.71
C ALA A 202 -7.02 1.34 -15.74
N GLU A 203 -6.59 1.54 -14.49
CA GLU A 203 -7.30 2.34 -13.48
C GLU A 203 -7.48 3.80 -13.94
N LYS A 204 -6.44 4.39 -14.54
CA LYS A 204 -6.48 5.76 -15.05
C LYS A 204 -7.41 5.89 -16.26
N GLN A 205 -7.38 4.93 -17.19
CA GLN A 205 -8.28 4.90 -18.35
C GLN A 205 -9.75 4.72 -17.97
N ALA A 206 -10.05 3.89 -16.98
CA ALA A 206 -11.39 3.70 -16.45
C ALA A 206 -11.93 4.98 -15.77
N THR A 207 -11.06 5.72 -15.07
CA THR A 207 -11.41 7.00 -14.45
C THR A 207 -11.77 8.04 -15.52
N LEU A 208 -10.93 8.18 -16.55
CA LEU A 208 -11.19 9.10 -17.68
C LEU A 208 -12.50 8.77 -18.40
N SER A 209 -12.78 7.47 -18.61
CA SER A 209 -14.03 7.02 -19.25
C SER A 209 -15.25 7.36 -18.39
N THR A 210 -15.17 7.16 -17.07
CA THR A 210 -16.24 7.50 -16.12
C THR A 210 -16.51 9.01 -16.08
N GLU A 211 -15.45 9.83 -16.05
CA GLU A 211 -15.57 11.29 -16.10
C GLU A 211 -16.14 11.78 -17.42
N GLN A 212 -15.74 11.19 -18.56
CA GLN A 212 -16.30 11.49 -19.87
C GLN A 212 -17.78 11.10 -19.95
N SER A 213 -18.17 9.91 -19.47
CA SER A 213 -19.57 9.49 -19.40
C SER A 213 -20.40 10.42 -18.51
N ASN A 214 -19.89 10.84 -17.35
CA ASN A 214 -20.55 11.77 -16.46
C ASN A 214 -20.65 13.19 -17.06
N THR A 215 -19.63 13.64 -17.80
CA THR A 215 -19.64 14.94 -18.50
C THR A 215 -20.63 14.93 -19.65
N LEU A 216 -20.72 13.84 -20.43
CA LEU A 216 -21.72 13.62 -21.46
C LEU A 216 -23.13 13.60 -20.86
N ALA A 217 -23.35 12.87 -19.76
CA ALA A 217 -24.62 12.84 -19.04
C ALA A 217 -25.01 14.23 -18.51
N THR A 218 -24.06 15.00 -17.96
CA THR A 218 -24.30 16.36 -17.47
C THR A 218 -24.59 17.34 -18.62
N THR A 219 -23.93 17.17 -19.78
CA THR A 219 -24.18 18.00 -20.97
C THR A 219 -25.54 17.69 -21.62
N LEU A 220 -25.99 16.44 -21.56
CA LEU A 220 -27.33 16.01 -21.99
C LEU A 220 -28.45 16.52 -21.09
N ILE A 221 -28.18 16.81 -19.80
CA ILE A 221 -29.16 17.35 -18.86
C ILE A 221 -29.33 18.89 -19.00
N VAL A 222 -28.36 19.60 -19.59
CA VAL A 222 -28.39 21.09 -19.71
C VAL A 222 -28.99 21.58 -21.05
N LYS A 223 -29.30 20.69 -22.01
CA LYS A 223 -30.00 21.08 -23.24
C LYS A 223 -31.48 20.69 -23.16
N PRO A 224 -32.45 21.62 -23.20
CA PRO A 224 -33.85 21.24 -23.36
C PRO A 224 -34.00 20.58 -24.74
N ALA A 225 -34.53 19.38 -24.75
CA ALA A 225 -34.72 18.57 -25.94
C ALA A 225 -35.65 19.27 -26.96
N PRO A 226 -35.30 19.24 -28.24
CA PRO A 226 -36.26 18.97 -29.28
C PRO A 226 -35.96 17.59 -29.88
N ALA A 227 -37.02 16.80 -30.04
CA ALA A 227 -36.96 15.52 -30.73
C ALA A 227 -36.43 15.70 -32.15
N LEU A 228 -35.49 14.85 -32.58
CA LEU A 228 -35.45 14.35 -33.95
C LEU A 228 -34.59 13.08 -34.04
N SER A 229 -35.17 12.09 -34.71
CA SER A 229 -34.58 10.81 -35.08
C SER A 229 -33.53 11.01 -36.17
N THR A 230 -32.30 10.51 -35.98
CA THR A 230 -31.43 10.19 -37.13
C THR A 230 -30.42 9.11 -36.78
N THR A 231 -30.44 8.06 -37.58
CA THR A 231 -29.52 6.93 -37.67
C THR A 231 -28.10 7.42 -37.99
N LEU A 232 -27.09 6.99 -37.22
CA LEU A 232 -25.68 7.13 -37.59
C LEU A 232 -25.11 5.75 -37.90
N VAL A 233 -24.94 5.50 -39.20
CA VAL A 233 -24.09 4.46 -39.76
C VAL A 233 -22.65 4.92 -39.56
N VAL A 234 -21.83 4.13 -38.86
CA VAL A 234 -20.37 4.33 -38.83
C VAL A 234 -19.75 3.20 -39.64
N ASP A 235 -19.18 3.62 -40.77
CA ASP A 235 -18.46 2.84 -41.74
C ASP A 235 -17.11 2.35 -41.16
N GLN A 236 -16.76 1.10 -41.47
CA GLN A 236 -15.50 0.48 -41.11
C GLN A 236 -14.46 0.79 -42.17
N THR A 237 -13.26 1.24 -41.78
CA THR A 237 -11.96 0.74 -42.31
C THR A 237 -10.80 1.54 -41.73
N THR A 238 -9.95 0.87 -40.95
CA THR A 238 -8.49 0.85 -41.16
C THR A 238 -7.88 -0.15 -40.17
N THR A 239 -7.54 -1.32 -40.70
CA THR A 239 -6.79 -2.37 -40.02
C THR A 239 -5.31 -2.00 -39.96
N LEU A 240 -4.83 -1.64 -38.76
CA LEU A 240 -3.42 -1.73 -38.38
C LEU A 240 -3.32 -2.85 -37.35
N ALA A 241 -2.39 -3.78 -37.58
CA ALA A 241 -2.18 -4.97 -36.79
C ALA A 241 -1.97 -4.62 -35.31
N THR A 242 -2.90 -5.04 -34.47
CA THR A 242 -2.78 -4.96 -33.02
C THR A 242 -1.84 -6.08 -32.56
N GLU A 243 -0.66 -5.71 -32.10
CA GLU A 243 0.04 -6.51 -31.11
C GLU A 243 -0.91 -6.72 -29.91
N GLU A 244 -0.99 -7.96 -29.41
CA GLU A 244 -1.86 -8.32 -28.29
C GLU A 244 -1.43 -7.55 -27.04
N THR A 245 -2.05 -6.39 -26.82
CA THR A 245 -2.15 -5.83 -25.47
C THR A 245 -2.83 -6.89 -24.60
N PRO A 246 -2.28 -7.24 -23.42
CA PRO A 246 -2.95 -8.15 -22.52
C PRO A 246 -4.35 -7.61 -22.21
N SER A 247 -5.38 -8.29 -22.69
CA SER A 247 -6.76 -8.03 -22.30
C SER A 247 -6.89 -8.36 -20.81
N LEU A 248 -6.67 -7.36 -19.96
CA LEU A 248 -6.91 -7.44 -18.52
C LEU A 248 -8.39 -7.25 -18.17
N VAL A 249 -9.25 -7.07 -19.17
CA VAL A 249 -10.70 -6.95 -18.97
C VAL A 249 -11.27 -8.36 -18.90
N ALA A 250 -11.08 -9.02 -17.75
CA ALA A 250 -11.95 -10.12 -17.39
C ALA A 250 -13.40 -9.60 -17.43
N GLU A 251 -14.27 -10.32 -18.12
CA GLU A 251 -15.69 -9.99 -18.26
C GLU A 251 -16.32 -9.90 -16.86
N GLN A 252 -16.38 -8.68 -16.30
CA GLN A 252 -16.89 -8.45 -14.95
C GLN A 252 -18.41 -8.61 -15.00
N THR A 253 -18.91 -9.82 -14.77
CA THR A 253 -20.34 -10.02 -14.59
C THR A 253 -20.77 -9.29 -13.33
N THR A 254 -21.65 -8.30 -13.45
CA THR A 254 -22.23 -7.59 -12.31
C THR A 254 -22.94 -8.58 -11.40
N LYS A 255 -22.43 -8.73 -10.16
CA LYS A 255 -23.06 -9.54 -9.11
C LYS A 255 -23.71 -8.63 -8.08
N TYR A 256 -24.64 -9.19 -7.32
CA TYR A 256 -25.31 -8.48 -6.25
C TYR A 256 -25.29 -9.29 -4.96
N VAL A 257 -25.05 -8.58 -3.85
CA VAL A 257 -25.46 -9.01 -2.52
C VAL A 257 -26.62 -8.13 -2.07
N TYR A 258 -27.24 -8.48 -0.95
CA TYR A 258 -28.42 -7.76 -0.46
C TYR A 258 -28.20 -7.24 0.95
N THR A 259 -28.73 -6.05 1.22
CA THR A 259 -28.85 -5.54 2.57
C THR A 259 -29.87 -6.37 3.38
N PRO A 260 -29.90 -6.27 4.72
CA PRO A 260 -30.95 -6.86 5.55
C PRO A 260 -32.39 -6.51 5.13
N LYS A 261 -32.63 -5.35 4.50
CA LYS A 261 -33.93 -4.93 3.96
C LYS A 261 -34.16 -5.32 2.51
N GLY A 262 -33.22 -6.01 1.88
CA GLY A 262 -33.35 -6.54 0.52
C GLY A 262 -32.95 -5.58 -0.59
N THR A 263 -32.31 -4.45 -0.28
CA THR A 263 -31.77 -3.55 -1.30
C THR A 263 -30.55 -4.21 -1.96
N PRO A 264 -30.50 -4.31 -3.30
CA PRO A 264 -29.35 -4.86 -4.00
C PRO A 264 -28.13 -3.94 -3.87
N VAL A 265 -26.96 -4.54 -3.65
CA VAL A 265 -25.66 -3.87 -3.61
C VAL A 265 -24.75 -4.54 -4.62
N GLU A 266 -24.27 -3.76 -5.59
CA GLU A 266 -23.34 -4.24 -6.61
C GLU A 266 -22.00 -4.65 -5.99
N VAL A 267 -21.48 -5.79 -6.44
CA VAL A 267 -20.20 -6.34 -5.99
C VAL A 267 -19.38 -6.90 -7.14
N LEU A 268 -18.06 -6.89 -6.96
CA LEU A 268 -17.15 -7.69 -7.76
C LEU A 268 -16.96 -9.04 -7.07
N GLN A 269 -17.00 -10.13 -7.83
CA GLN A 269 -16.60 -11.44 -7.34
C GLN A 269 -15.12 -11.65 -7.69
N LEU A 270 -14.26 -11.65 -6.67
CA LEU A 270 -12.81 -11.73 -6.85
C LEU A 270 -12.27 -13.11 -6.46
N GLY A 271 -11.11 -13.44 -7.00
CA GLY A 271 -10.29 -14.57 -6.57
C GLY A 271 -9.06 -14.11 -5.80
N GLU A 272 -8.36 -15.07 -5.21
CA GLU A 272 -7.07 -14.79 -4.60
C GLU A 272 -6.04 -14.52 -5.70
N LEU A 273 -5.45 -13.34 -5.65
CA LEU A 273 -4.39 -12.90 -6.54
C LEU A 273 -3.06 -12.85 -5.80
N MET A 274 -3.06 -12.77 -4.47
CA MET A 274 -1.81 -12.66 -3.71
C MET A 274 -1.15 -14.02 -3.53
N THR A 275 0.16 -14.07 -3.79
CA THR A 275 1.00 -15.22 -3.45
C THR A 275 1.21 -15.32 -1.94
N ASN A 276 1.74 -16.45 -1.47
CA ASN A 276 2.12 -16.57 -0.06
C ASN A 276 3.26 -15.61 0.30
N ALA A 277 4.18 -15.34 -0.62
CA ALA A 277 5.28 -14.41 -0.41
C ALA A 277 4.76 -12.97 -0.20
N GLU A 278 3.89 -12.49 -1.10
CA GLU A 278 3.24 -11.18 -0.99
C GLU A 278 2.44 -11.04 0.31
N LYS A 279 1.75 -12.10 0.73
CA LYS A 279 0.99 -12.11 1.99
C LYS A 279 1.88 -11.99 3.22
N VAL A 280 2.99 -12.73 3.25
CA VAL A 280 3.95 -12.68 4.36
C VAL A 280 4.60 -11.31 4.46
N GLU A 281 5.04 -10.73 3.33
CA GLU A 281 5.64 -9.41 3.29
C GLU A 281 4.65 -8.33 3.76
N ALA A 282 3.43 -8.34 3.24
CA ALA A 282 2.36 -7.44 3.66
C ALA A 282 2.03 -7.57 5.16
N ASP A 283 1.88 -8.79 5.67
CA ASP A 283 1.56 -9.03 7.08
C ASP A 283 2.69 -8.58 8.01
N ASN A 284 3.95 -8.77 7.61
CA ASN A 284 5.11 -8.32 8.36
C ASN A 284 5.21 -6.80 8.38
N TRP A 285 5.01 -6.16 7.22
CA TRP A 285 5.00 -4.71 7.10
C TRP A 285 3.88 -4.08 7.94
N VAL A 286 2.66 -4.62 7.90
CA VAL A 286 1.55 -4.11 8.72
C VAL A 286 1.89 -4.18 10.21
N LYS A 287 2.47 -5.29 10.69
CA LYS A 287 2.85 -5.47 12.11
C LYS A 287 3.95 -4.52 12.55
N SER A 288 4.96 -4.28 11.72
CA SER A 288 6.09 -3.40 12.05
C SER A 288 5.68 -1.92 12.02
N THR A 289 4.90 -1.54 11.01
CA THR A 289 4.55 -0.15 10.72
C THR A 289 3.43 0.37 11.61
N TYR A 290 2.48 -0.49 12.01
CA TYR A 290 1.35 -0.12 12.86
C TYR A 290 1.42 -0.78 14.25
N PRO A 291 2.15 -0.19 15.21
CA PRO A 291 2.15 -0.63 16.60
C PRO A 291 0.75 -0.82 17.20
N GLY A 292 0.58 -1.88 17.99
CA GLY A 292 -0.66 -2.14 18.72
C GLY A 292 -1.78 -2.80 17.90
N ILE A 293 -1.54 -3.11 16.62
CA ILE A 293 -2.47 -3.91 15.82
C ILE A 293 -2.42 -5.38 16.21
N GLY A 294 -3.54 -6.08 16.01
CA GLY A 294 -3.61 -7.54 16.07
C GLY A 294 -4.02 -8.09 14.72
N LEU A 295 -3.11 -8.79 14.03
CA LEU A 295 -3.43 -9.49 12.79
C LEU A 295 -4.30 -10.71 13.11
N LEU A 296 -5.52 -10.75 12.57
CA LEU A 296 -6.50 -11.80 12.80
C LEU A 296 -6.57 -12.82 11.66
N ARG A 297 -6.38 -12.35 10.42
CA ARG A 297 -6.23 -13.20 9.22
C ARG A 297 -5.23 -12.53 8.28
N SER A 298 -4.46 -13.36 7.59
CA SER A 298 -3.47 -12.92 6.60
C SER A 298 -4.12 -12.14 5.45
N ALA A 299 -3.29 -11.39 4.73
CA ALA A 299 -3.64 -10.69 3.51
C ALA A 299 -4.36 -11.58 2.47
N THR A 300 -5.27 -10.97 1.72
CA THR A 300 -6.04 -11.62 0.64
C THR A 300 -6.73 -10.57 -0.22
N SER A 301 -6.74 -10.78 -1.54
CA SER A 301 -7.44 -9.92 -2.51
C SER A 301 -8.94 -10.19 -2.63
N ASN A 302 -9.48 -11.21 -1.94
CA ASN A 302 -10.84 -11.70 -2.16
C ASN A 302 -11.95 -10.71 -1.75
N TYR A 303 -11.72 -9.90 -0.71
CA TYR A 303 -12.73 -9.01 -0.15
C TYR A 303 -12.10 -7.84 0.60
N ASN A 304 -12.82 -6.72 0.65
CA ASN A 304 -12.39 -5.49 1.29
C ASN A 304 -13.11 -5.19 2.61
N CYS A 305 -12.81 -4.01 3.16
CA CYS A 305 -13.32 -3.52 4.44
C CYS A 305 -14.84 -3.38 4.46
N HIS A 306 -15.43 -2.90 3.35
CA HIS A 306 -16.86 -2.72 3.20
C HIS A 306 -17.58 -4.07 3.19
N SER A 307 -17.09 -5.03 2.40
CA SER A 307 -17.64 -6.38 2.37
C SER A 307 -17.59 -7.07 3.73
N TYR A 308 -16.47 -6.95 4.45
CA TYR A 308 -16.34 -7.51 5.80
C TYR A 308 -17.32 -6.89 6.80
N ALA A 309 -17.42 -5.56 6.81
CA ALA A 309 -18.25 -4.84 7.77
C ALA A 309 -19.75 -5.06 7.51
N TRP A 310 -20.18 -4.90 6.27
CA TRP A 310 -21.61 -4.78 5.94
C TRP A 310 -22.25 -6.09 5.49
N TYR A 311 -21.47 -6.98 4.90
CA TYR A 311 -21.97 -8.20 4.26
C TYR A 311 -21.57 -9.48 4.99
N SER A 312 -20.31 -9.93 4.91
CA SER A 312 -19.90 -11.26 5.40
C SER A 312 -18.52 -11.28 6.04
N GLN A 313 -18.47 -11.87 7.24
CA GLN A 313 -17.23 -12.13 7.98
C GLN A 313 -16.67 -13.55 7.74
N ALA A 314 -17.32 -14.35 6.87
CA ALA A 314 -16.90 -15.70 6.54
C ALA A 314 -15.50 -15.71 5.90
N THR A 315 -14.73 -16.78 6.12
CA THR A 315 -13.43 -16.98 5.47
C THR A 315 -13.55 -17.31 3.98
N SER A 316 -14.74 -17.74 3.54
CA SER A 316 -15.09 -18.00 2.13
C SER A 316 -15.64 -16.77 1.40
N ASN A 317 -15.60 -15.57 2.01
CA ASN A 317 -16.08 -14.36 1.35
C ASN A 317 -15.17 -13.97 0.17
N VAL A 318 -15.76 -13.82 -1.01
CA VAL A 318 -15.10 -13.48 -2.28
C VAL A 318 -15.69 -12.24 -2.94
N TYR A 319 -16.55 -11.50 -2.22
CA TYR A 319 -17.21 -10.33 -2.76
C TYR A 319 -16.54 -9.06 -2.29
N TRP A 320 -16.28 -8.16 -3.23
CA TRP A 320 -15.72 -6.84 -3.00
C TRP A 320 -16.81 -5.77 -3.18
N ILE A 321 -17.00 -4.91 -2.18
CA ILE A 321 -18.03 -3.86 -2.19
C ILE A 321 -17.34 -2.51 -2.38
N ASN A 322 -17.57 -1.86 -3.52
CA ASN A 322 -17.07 -0.49 -3.76
C ASN A 322 -17.95 0.56 -3.06
N ASN A 323 -19.27 0.36 -3.04
CA ASN A 323 -20.22 1.31 -2.47
C ASN A 323 -21.11 0.67 -1.39
N PRO A 324 -20.81 0.87 -0.10
CA PRO A 324 -21.62 0.33 1.00
C PRO A 324 -22.86 1.17 1.32
N THR A 325 -23.08 2.30 0.65
CA THR A 325 -24.15 3.28 0.97
C THR A 325 -25.53 2.65 1.18
N PRO A 326 -26.00 1.68 0.35
CA PRO A 326 -27.32 1.10 0.55
C PRO A 326 -27.55 0.52 1.95
N TYR A 327 -26.52 -0.06 2.59
CA TYR A 327 -26.62 -0.57 3.97
C TYR A 327 -26.89 0.53 5.01
N MET A 328 -26.42 1.76 4.75
CA MET A 328 -26.52 2.89 5.65
C MET A 328 -27.80 3.70 5.42
N THR A 329 -28.42 3.61 4.24
CA THR A 329 -29.53 4.50 3.85
C THR A 329 -30.88 3.81 3.75
N ASP A 330 -30.94 2.49 3.56
CA ASP A 330 -32.21 1.77 3.35
C ASP A 330 -32.95 1.37 4.63
N GLY A 331 -32.43 1.80 5.79
CA GLY A 331 -32.97 1.44 7.10
C GLY A 331 -32.54 0.05 7.60
N SER A 332 -31.55 -0.60 6.97
CA SER A 332 -30.92 -1.81 7.52
C SER A 332 -30.08 -1.53 8.76
N TYR A 333 -29.52 -0.32 8.86
CA TYR A 333 -28.76 0.16 10.00
C TYR A 333 -29.20 1.56 10.41
N ASN A 334 -29.27 1.83 11.71
CA ASN A 334 -29.52 3.17 12.24
C ASN A 334 -28.21 3.92 12.44
N TYR A 335 -28.18 5.20 12.06
CA TYR A 335 -27.08 6.10 12.38
C TYR A 335 -27.06 6.43 13.87
N MET A 336 -25.92 6.17 14.51
CA MET A 336 -25.70 6.34 15.95
C MET A 336 -24.93 7.63 16.28
N GLY A 337 -24.69 8.49 15.29
CA GLY A 337 -23.89 9.69 15.45
C GLY A 337 -22.39 9.45 15.33
N THR A 338 -21.62 10.45 15.75
CA THR A 338 -20.15 10.46 15.64
C THR A 338 -19.42 10.20 16.97
N ALA A 339 -20.17 10.05 18.07
CA ALA A 339 -19.64 9.85 19.42
C ALA A 339 -20.02 8.50 20.05
N SER A 340 -20.55 7.57 19.24
CA SER A 340 -20.90 6.21 19.68
C SER A 340 -19.66 5.30 19.71
N GLY A 341 -19.62 4.22 18.93
CA GLY A 341 -18.50 3.30 18.89
C GLY A 341 -18.63 2.19 19.91
N TYR A 342 -19.82 1.63 20.11
CA TYR A 342 -20.03 0.45 20.95
C TYR A 342 -19.79 -0.85 20.19
N SER A 343 -19.39 -1.90 20.92
CA SER A 343 -19.12 -3.23 20.35
C SER A 343 -20.26 -3.70 19.44
N GLY A 344 -19.90 -4.17 18.25
CA GLY A 344 -20.84 -4.68 17.24
C GLY A 344 -21.41 -3.61 16.31
N GLU A 345 -21.29 -2.32 16.61
CA GLU A 345 -21.61 -1.26 15.66
C GLU A 345 -20.69 -1.33 14.44
N ARG A 346 -21.15 -0.79 13.31
CA ARG A 346 -20.30 -0.51 12.15
C ARG A 346 -19.74 0.88 12.27
N VAL A 347 -18.49 1.03 11.86
CA VAL A 347 -17.85 2.34 11.71
C VAL A 347 -17.62 2.61 10.23
N TYR A 348 -17.89 3.84 9.80
CA TYR A 348 -17.62 4.32 8.46
C TYR A 348 -16.74 5.58 8.53
N TYR A 349 -15.66 5.57 7.74
CA TYR A 349 -14.76 6.69 7.54
C TYR A 349 -15.22 7.34 6.25
N SER A 350 -15.72 8.57 6.33
CA SER A 350 -16.35 9.26 5.19
C SER A 350 -15.41 10.23 4.48
N SER A 351 -14.11 10.20 4.78
CA SER A 351 -13.14 11.08 4.14
C SER A 351 -13.01 10.70 2.66
N PRO A 352 -13.29 11.63 1.71
CA PRO A 352 -13.18 11.34 0.29
C PRO A 352 -11.81 10.78 -0.08
N GLY A 353 -11.78 9.67 -0.81
CA GLY A 353 -10.56 8.97 -1.21
C GLY A 353 -9.92 8.12 -0.10
N ASN A 354 -10.47 8.15 1.12
CA ASN A 354 -10.01 7.39 2.29
C ASN A 354 -11.21 6.69 2.95
N GLU A 355 -12.20 6.31 2.16
CA GLU A 355 -13.36 5.60 2.66
C GLU A 355 -12.94 4.26 3.25
N HIS A 356 -13.50 3.94 4.42
CA HIS A 356 -13.17 2.72 5.13
C HIS A 356 -14.35 2.25 5.96
N SER A 357 -14.42 0.96 6.23
CA SER A 357 -15.42 0.38 7.10
C SER A 357 -14.86 -0.67 8.03
N GLY A 358 -15.49 -0.82 9.19
CA GLY A 358 -15.16 -1.89 10.10
C GLY A 358 -16.28 -2.19 11.07
N ILE A 359 -16.04 -3.20 11.88
CA ILE A 359 -16.91 -3.57 13.00
C ILE A 359 -16.22 -3.13 14.27
N VAL A 360 -16.89 -2.36 15.12
CA VAL A 360 -16.35 -1.98 16.41
C VAL A 360 -16.16 -3.24 17.26
N TYR A 361 -14.92 -3.49 17.67
CA TYR A 361 -14.55 -4.60 18.54
C TYR A 361 -14.88 -4.27 20.00
N ASN A 362 -14.39 -3.13 20.48
CA ASN A 362 -14.70 -2.62 21.79
C ASN A 362 -14.49 -1.11 21.86
N ARG A 363 -15.04 -0.54 22.94
CA ARG A 363 -14.87 0.86 23.32
C ARG A 363 -14.14 0.92 24.65
N ILE A 364 -13.11 1.74 24.72
CA ILE A 364 -12.43 2.10 25.96
C ILE A 364 -13.16 3.32 26.56
N ALA A 365 -13.24 3.37 27.88
CA ALA A 365 -13.84 4.52 28.57
C ALA A 365 -13.12 5.83 28.22
N GLY A 366 -13.88 6.87 27.94
CA GLY A 366 -13.36 8.18 27.55
C GLY A 366 -14.22 8.89 26.52
N THR A 367 -13.76 10.08 26.12
CA THR A 367 -14.36 10.87 25.05
C THR A 367 -14.22 10.14 23.72
N ILE A 368 -15.23 10.28 22.87
CA ILE A 368 -15.24 9.79 21.49
C ILE A 368 -15.52 10.98 20.57
N GLY A 369 -14.69 11.13 19.54
CA GLY A 369 -14.76 12.23 18.60
C GLY A 369 -13.47 12.35 17.79
N PRO A 370 -13.38 13.32 16.86
CA PRO A 370 -12.25 13.49 15.95
C PRO A 370 -10.88 13.29 16.58
N ASP A 371 -10.62 13.90 17.74
CA ASP A 371 -9.30 13.79 18.39
C ASP A 371 -9.17 12.63 19.40
N ALA A 372 -10.23 11.85 19.61
CA ALA A 372 -10.31 10.83 20.66
C ALA A 372 -10.81 9.46 20.17
N TYR A 373 -10.88 9.24 18.86
CA TYR A 373 -11.22 7.92 18.29
C TYR A 373 -10.21 6.82 18.63
N GLY A 374 -9.06 7.17 19.21
CA GLY A 374 -8.11 6.24 19.80
C GLY A 374 -8.75 5.24 20.78
N ASN A 375 -9.85 5.64 21.42
CA ASN A 375 -10.63 4.84 22.38
C ASN A 375 -11.58 3.82 21.71
N VAL A 376 -11.66 3.76 20.38
CA VAL A 376 -12.46 2.76 19.66
C VAL A 376 -11.52 1.80 18.96
N ASN A 377 -11.62 0.50 19.28
CA ASN A 377 -10.95 -0.53 18.49
C ASN A 377 -11.89 -1.14 17.48
N VAL A 378 -11.38 -1.40 16.28
CA VAL A 378 -12.12 -1.79 15.09
C VAL A 378 -11.51 -3.06 14.52
N LEU A 379 -12.37 -3.98 14.07
CA LEU A 379 -12.03 -5.09 13.20
C LEU A 379 -12.28 -4.66 11.76
N SER A 380 -11.26 -4.66 10.92
CA SER A 380 -11.43 -4.33 9.50
C SER A 380 -10.37 -4.98 8.61
N LYS A 381 -10.73 -5.25 7.35
CA LYS A 381 -9.76 -5.53 6.28
C LYS A 381 -9.09 -4.25 5.87
N TRP A 382 -7.82 -4.28 5.49
CA TRP A 382 -7.15 -3.13 4.88
C TRP A 382 -6.85 -3.42 3.41
N GLY A 383 -7.81 -3.13 2.52
CA GLY A 383 -7.68 -3.46 1.09
C GLY A 383 -7.32 -4.92 0.87
N THR A 384 -6.23 -5.16 0.12
CA THR A 384 -5.68 -6.50 -0.11
C THR A 384 -4.90 -7.06 1.09
N TYR A 385 -4.53 -6.23 2.07
CA TYR A 385 -3.90 -6.68 3.31
C TYR A 385 -4.87 -7.42 4.24
N GLY A 386 -4.36 -7.83 5.40
CA GLY A 386 -5.03 -8.71 6.34
C GLY A 386 -6.28 -8.14 7.01
N LEU A 387 -7.01 -9.04 7.69
CA LEU A 387 -8.03 -8.66 8.65
C LEU A 387 -7.33 -8.32 9.96
N VAL A 388 -7.49 -7.10 10.45
CA VAL A 388 -6.77 -6.61 11.62
C VAL A 388 -7.72 -6.03 12.66
N ARG A 389 -7.35 -6.20 13.93
CA ARG A 389 -7.85 -5.41 15.05
C ARG A 389 -6.92 -4.22 15.23
N HIS A 390 -7.45 -3.00 15.22
CA HIS A 390 -6.66 -1.79 15.37
C HIS A 390 -7.47 -0.70 16.07
N SER A 391 -6.77 0.29 16.65
CA SER A 391 -7.42 1.54 17.07
C SER A 391 -7.92 2.30 15.84
N ALA A 392 -9.07 2.97 15.94
CA ALA A 392 -9.68 3.67 14.81
C ALA A 392 -8.80 4.82 14.24
N GLN A 393 -7.85 5.35 15.02
CA GLN A 393 -6.88 6.36 14.55
C GLN A 393 -5.56 5.77 14.05
N ASN A 394 -5.43 4.44 14.07
CA ASN A 394 -4.20 3.72 13.76
C ASN A 394 -4.43 2.77 12.58
N CYS A 395 -4.73 3.33 11.41
CA CYS A 395 -4.93 2.62 10.16
C CYS A 395 -4.56 3.52 8.96
N PRO A 396 -4.43 2.96 7.74
CA PRO A 396 -4.07 3.72 6.53
C PRO A 396 -5.07 4.83 6.16
N TYR A 397 -6.33 4.70 6.57
CA TYR A 397 -7.44 5.53 6.09
C TYR A 397 -7.82 6.68 7.04
N TYR A 398 -7.27 6.70 8.25
CA TYR A 398 -7.63 7.72 9.22
C TYR A 398 -6.86 9.02 8.95
N VAL A 399 -7.61 10.08 8.68
CA VAL A 399 -7.09 11.43 8.52
C VAL A 399 -7.41 12.25 9.77
N GLY A 400 -6.43 13.00 10.29
CA GLY A 400 -6.62 13.84 11.48
C GLY A 400 -7.81 14.80 11.33
N GLY A 401 -8.65 14.89 12.35
CA GLY A 401 -9.87 15.71 12.35
C GLY A 401 -11.09 15.06 11.68
N LEU A 402 -10.97 13.86 11.13
CA LEU A 402 -12.11 13.13 10.55
C LEU A 402 -13.13 12.76 11.63
N ALA A 403 -14.40 13.12 11.41
CA ALA A 403 -15.52 12.63 12.19
C ALA A 403 -15.98 11.26 11.67
N LEU A 404 -15.81 10.21 12.47
CA LEU A 404 -16.28 8.86 12.13
C LEU A 404 -17.79 8.76 12.32
N GLN A 405 -18.42 7.92 11.51
CA GLN A 405 -19.86 7.64 11.58
C GLN A 405 -20.09 6.24 12.12
N PHE A 406 -20.97 6.10 13.11
CA PHE A 406 -21.31 4.80 13.68
C PHE A 406 -22.73 4.38 13.31
N TYR A 407 -22.92 3.08 13.11
CA TYR A 407 -24.18 2.50 12.67
C TYR A 407 -24.50 1.22 13.44
N LYS A 408 -25.75 1.06 13.87
CA LYS A 408 -26.24 -0.13 14.56
C LYS A 408 -27.25 -0.86 13.68
N LYS A 409 -27.06 -2.17 13.49
CA LYS A 409 -27.98 -3.00 12.72
C LYS A 409 -29.37 -2.98 13.37
N ASN A 410 -30.40 -2.84 12.55
CA ASN A 410 -31.81 -2.94 12.98
C ASN A 410 -32.26 -4.36 13.27
#